data_AF-A0A354BEQ8-F1
#
_entry.id   AF-A0A354BEQ8-F1
#
_cell.length_a   1.000
_cell.length_b   1.000
_cell.length_c   1.000
_cell.angle_alpha   90.00
_cell.angle_beta   90.00
_cell.angle_gamma   90.00
#
_symmetry.space_group_name_H-M   'P 1'
#
loop_
_entity.id
_entity.type
_entity.pdbx_description
1 polymer ?
#
loop_
_entity_poly.entity_id
_entity_poly.type
_entity_poly.pdbx_seq_one_letter_code
_entity_poly.pdbx_strand_id
1 'polypeptide(L)'
;TIGNGKDLTVEDVRGLGASAVVFTIGAQGTKAIGVEGDSAQGVFHAKDVVYHFNRLPGFGDRPFDMGKHVAVIGAGDVMVDIAHWLTRYKQVERVTAIVRRGPVERKYNPKEIRSICANMDLEGINAEFTRIKDRLIKVGQNPEEVLKAFTDEFTKCEPKVSETKMGFRFLASPKRILVDSNNRVRGLEMEDNRLDPKGEDTVAVGLKEYYEFSCDSVVFAVGDRVDETVGLPY
;
A
#
# COMPACT_ATOMS: atom_id res chain seq x y z
N THR A 1 -12.32 -16.57 22.31
CA THR A 1 -11.11 -16.20 21.55
C THR A 1 -9.90 -16.85 22.18
N ILE A 2 -8.90 -17.23 21.37
CA ILE A 2 -7.72 -17.98 21.82
C ILE A 2 -6.51 -17.04 21.79
N GLY A 3 -5.75 -16.99 22.88
CA GLY A 3 -4.53 -16.18 23.00
C GLY A 3 -4.18 -15.84 24.45
N ASN A 4 -3.03 -15.23 24.67
CA ASN A 4 -2.59 -14.80 26.00
C ASN A 4 -3.57 -13.74 26.55
N GLY A 5 -4.15 -14.01 27.72
CA GLY A 5 -5.16 -13.13 28.34
C GLY A 5 -6.52 -13.11 27.62
N LYS A 6 -6.85 -14.15 26.86
CA LYS A 6 -8.15 -14.36 26.21
C LYS A 6 -8.97 -15.45 26.93
N ASP A 7 -10.11 -15.82 26.34
CA ASP A 7 -11.02 -16.82 26.92
C ASP A 7 -10.37 -18.20 27.08
N LEU A 8 -9.43 -18.55 26.18
CA LEU A 8 -8.61 -19.76 26.26
C LEU A 8 -7.17 -19.44 25.82
N THR A 9 -6.19 -20.11 26.42
CA THR A 9 -4.79 -20.11 25.97
C THR A 9 -4.52 -21.26 24.99
N VAL A 10 -3.36 -21.22 24.33
CA VAL A 10 -2.89 -22.35 23.50
C VAL A 10 -2.74 -23.63 24.34
N GLU A 11 -2.31 -23.50 25.59
CA GLU A 11 -2.20 -24.64 26.51
C GLU A 11 -3.57 -25.21 26.90
N ASP A 12 -4.57 -24.35 27.12
CA ASP A 12 -5.95 -24.81 27.36
C ASP A 12 -6.49 -25.62 26.18
N VAL A 13 -6.23 -25.16 24.94
CA VAL A 13 -6.65 -25.87 23.72
C VAL A 13 -5.91 -27.20 23.56
N ARG A 14 -4.61 -27.24 23.87
CA ARG A 14 -3.83 -28.49 23.88
C ARG A 14 -4.34 -29.47 24.93
N GLY A 15 -4.82 -28.96 26.07
CA GLY A 15 -5.42 -29.73 27.16
C GLY A 15 -6.75 -30.41 26.83
N LEU A 16 -7.41 -30.06 25.73
CA LEU A 16 -8.70 -30.65 25.32
C LEU A 16 -8.59 -32.12 24.83
N GLY A 17 -7.39 -32.67 24.69
CA GLY A 17 -7.17 -34.09 24.37
C GLY A 17 -7.29 -34.44 22.88
N ALA A 18 -7.25 -33.44 21.98
CA ALA A 18 -7.21 -33.69 20.55
C ALA A 18 -5.87 -34.33 20.13
N SER A 19 -5.90 -35.29 19.19
CA SER A 19 -4.67 -35.91 18.66
C SER A 19 -3.79 -34.94 17.88
N ALA A 20 -4.38 -33.87 17.35
CA ALA A 20 -3.67 -32.77 16.69
C ALA A 20 -4.47 -31.47 16.82
N VAL A 21 -3.75 -30.34 16.87
CA VAL A 21 -4.32 -28.99 16.86
C VAL A 21 -3.75 -28.25 15.67
N VAL A 22 -4.62 -27.71 14.81
CA VAL A 22 -4.23 -26.95 13.62
C VAL A 22 -4.66 -25.50 13.79
N PHE A 23 -3.69 -24.57 13.74
CA PHE A 23 -3.95 -23.14 13.85
C PHE A 23 -4.07 -22.51 12.46
N THR A 24 -5.30 -22.15 12.07
CA THR A 24 -5.63 -21.52 10.77
C THR A 24 -5.99 -20.04 10.93
N ILE A 25 -5.28 -19.35 11.82
CA ILE A 25 -5.61 -18.00 12.30
C ILE A 25 -5.27 -16.86 11.32
N GLY A 26 -4.50 -17.15 10.27
CA GLY A 26 -4.04 -16.16 9.31
C GLY A 26 -3.09 -15.11 9.90
N ALA A 27 -2.87 -14.02 9.16
CA ALA A 27 -2.02 -12.90 9.57
C ALA A 27 -2.87 -11.76 10.17
N GLN A 28 -3.09 -11.81 11.49
CA GLN A 28 -3.99 -10.85 12.13
C GLN A 28 -3.35 -9.51 12.52
N GLY A 29 -2.03 -9.44 12.64
CA GLY A 29 -1.32 -8.19 12.94
C GLY A 29 -1.06 -7.33 11.70
N THR A 30 -0.97 -6.02 11.89
CA THR A 30 -0.52 -5.09 10.85
C THR A 30 0.99 -4.87 10.96
N LYS A 31 1.69 -4.72 9.83
CA LYS A 31 3.04 -4.15 9.84
C LYS A 31 2.94 -2.64 10.00
N ALA A 32 3.42 -2.12 11.12
CA ALA A 32 3.71 -0.69 11.23
C ALA A 32 4.90 -0.37 10.30
N ILE A 33 4.80 0.72 9.55
CA ILE A 33 5.98 1.24 8.82
C ILE A 33 6.98 1.82 9.81
N GLY A 34 6.51 2.36 10.95
CA GLY A 34 7.35 2.89 12.02
C GLY A 34 8.07 4.17 11.62
N VAL A 35 7.46 4.97 10.73
CA VAL A 35 7.95 6.31 10.39
C VAL A 35 7.35 7.32 11.35
N GLU A 36 8.08 8.41 11.60
CA GLU A 36 7.59 9.48 12.46
C GLU A 36 6.25 10.04 11.93
N GLY A 37 5.28 10.22 12.83
CA GLY A 37 3.95 10.76 12.52
C GLY A 37 2.93 9.73 12.00
N ASP A 38 3.22 8.42 12.07
CA ASP A 38 2.31 7.34 11.62
C ASP A 38 1.03 7.17 12.48
N SER A 39 0.89 7.92 13.56
CA SER A 39 -0.32 7.99 14.39
C SER A 39 -1.18 9.24 14.16
N ALA A 40 -0.82 10.07 13.16
CA ALA A 40 -1.54 11.29 12.83
C ALA A 40 -2.94 11.04 12.25
N GLN A 41 -3.83 12.02 12.37
CA GLN A 41 -5.13 11.97 11.71
C GLN A 41 -4.98 11.96 10.18
N GLY A 42 -5.68 11.05 9.50
CA GLY A 42 -5.54 10.85 8.05
C GLY A 42 -4.51 9.76 7.68
N VAL A 43 -3.86 9.13 8.68
CA VAL A 43 -3.07 7.92 8.48
C VAL A 43 -3.94 6.69 8.76
N PHE A 44 -3.93 5.73 7.83
CA PHE A 44 -4.75 4.52 7.91
C PHE A 44 -3.93 3.28 7.58
N HIS A 45 -4.30 2.15 8.18
CA HIS A 45 -3.81 0.85 7.75
C HIS A 45 -4.74 0.26 6.69
N ALA A 46 -4.16 -0.30 5.62
CA ALA A 46 -4.88 -0.94 4.54
C ALA A 46 -5.92 -1.95 5.04
N LYS A 47 -5.54 -2.78 6.00
CA LYS A 47 -6.39 -3.81 6.59
C LYS A 47 -7.68 -3.26 7.18
N ASP A 48 -7.61 -2.15 7.92
CA ASP A 48 -8.79 -1.54 8.53
C ASP A 48 -9.72 -0.94 7.47
N VAL A 49 -9.15 -0.36 6.40
CA VAL A 49 -9.91 0.13 5.24
C VAL A 49 -10.61 -1.03 4.52
N VAL A 50 -9.91 -2.14 4.32
CA VAL A 50 -10.44 -3.36 3.70
C VAL A 50 -11.58 -3.95 4.54
N TYR A 51 -11.40 -4.01 5.86
CA TYR A 51 -12.45 -4.44 6.78
C TYR A 51 -13.67 -3.53 6.75
N HIS A 52 -13.46 -2.23 6.61
CA HIS A 52 -14.53 -1.27 6.49
C HIS A 52 -15.39 -1.50 5.25
N PHE A 53 -14.79 -1.53 4.05
CA PHE A 53 -15.59 -1.69 2.83
C PHE A 53 -16.17 -3.11 2.66
N ASN A 54 -15.59 -4.12 3.34
CA ASN A 54 -16.17 -5.46 3.46
C ASN A 54 -17.19 -5.60 4.59
N ARG A 55 -17.47 -4.51 5.33
CA ARG A 55 -18.45 -4.47 6.44
C ARG A 55 -18.18 -5.50 7.54
N LEU A 56 -16.91 -5.70 7.89
CA LEU A 56 -16.56 -6.55 9.03
C LEU A 56 -17.17 -5.95 10.31
N PRO A 57 -17.80 -6.76 11.20
CA PRO A 57 -18.37 -6.26 12.44
C PRO A 57 -17.35 -5.45 13.26
N GLY A 58 -17.75 -4.26 13.70
CA GLY A 58 -16.88 -3.32 14.43
C GLY A 58 -15.97 -2.45 13.55
N PHE A 59 -15.91 -2.68 12.23
CA PHE A 59 -15.17 -1.86 11.26
C PHE A 59 -16.08 -1.18 10.22
N GLY A 60 -17.21 -1.81 9.86
CA GLY A 60 -18.12 -1.31 8.82
C GLY A 60 -18.63 0.10 9.06
N ASP A 61 -18.87 0.49 10.32
CA ASP A 61 -19.37 1.82 10.68
C ASP A 61 -18.26 2.82 11.04
N ARG A 62 -16.98 2.39 11.02
CA ARG A 62 -15.87 3.29 11.34
C ARG A 62 -15.74 4.35 10.24
N PRO A 63 -15.67 5.65 10.57
CA PRO A 63 -15.46 6.67 9.58
C PRO A 63 -14.02 6.61 9.05
N PHE A 64 -13.90 6.58 7.73
CA PHE A 64 -12.64 6.80 7.02
C PHE A 64 -12.75 8.12 6.25
N ASP A 65 -12.36 9.20 6.92
CA ASP A 65 -12.35 10.54 6.36
C ASP A 65 -11.10 10.71 5.49
N MET A 66 -11.24 10.28 4.23
CA MET A 66 -10.22 10.43 3.21
C MET A 66 -10.22 11.87 2.69
N GLY A 67 -9.04 12.47 2.61
CA GLY A 67 -8.86 13.77 1.96
C GLY A 67 -8.89 13.67 0.43
N LYS A 68 -8.47 14.74 -0.25
CA LYS A 68 -8.59 14.85 -1.71
C LYS A 68 -7.47 14.10 -2.43
N HIS A 69 -6.26 14.16 -1.90
CA HIS A 69 -5.11 13.43 -2.43
C HIS A 69 -4.64 12.38 -1.43
N VAL A 70 -4.84 11.11 -1.77
CA VAL A 70 -4.49 9.97 -0.93
C VAL A 70 -3.23 9.28 -1.45
N ALA A 71 -2.21 9.16 -0.59
CA ALA A 71 -1.02 8.36 -0.85
C ALA A 71 -1.24 6.92 -0.34
N VAL A 72 -1.08 5.92 -1.21
CA VAL A 72 -1.17 4.50 -0.82
C VAL A 72 0.24 3.90 -0.87
N ILE A 73 0.78 3.49 0.28
CA ILE A 73 2.16 2.98 0.35
C ILE A 73 2.16 1.49 0.04
N GLY A 74 2.68 1.11 -1.12
CA GLY A 74 2.71 -0.27 -1.61
C GLY A 74 2.29 -0.39 -3.07
N ALA A 75 2.50 -1.58 -3.64
CA ALA A 75 2.12 -1.91 -5.02
C ALA A 75 1.74 -3.39 -5.17
N GLY A 76 0.98 -3.93 -4.20
CA GLY A 76 0.35 -5.26 -4.26
C GLY A 76 -1.14 -5.16 -4.55
N ASP A 77 -1.84 -6.28 -4.61
CA ASP A 77 -3.29 -6.33 -4.93
C ASP A 77 -4.12 -5.49 -3.96
N VAL A 78 -3.79 -5.50 -2.66
CA VAL A 78 -4.47 -4.67 -1.65
C VAL A 78 -4.38 -3.16 -1.97
N MET A 79 -3.29 -2.69 -2.60
CA MET A 79 -3.22 -1.30 -3.06
C MET A 79 -4.25 -1.04 -4.15
N VAL A 80 -4.45 -1.99 -5.06
CA VAL A 80 -5.45 -1.91 -6.14
C VAL A 80 -6.86 -1.88 -5.55
N ASP A 81 -7.16 -2.73 -4.57
CA ASP A 81 -8.45 -2.74 -3.88
C ASP A 81 -8.76 -1.40 -3.20
N ILE A 82 -7.77 -0.83 -2.50
CA ILE A 82 -7.90 0.47 -1.85
C ILE A 82 -8.09 1.57 -2.89
N ALA A 83 -7.28 1.57 -3.95
CA ALA A 83 -7.42 2.53 -5.05
C ALA A 83 -8.79 2.42 -5.74
N HIS A 84 -9.31 1.21 -5.90
CA HIS A 84 -10.64 0.96 -6.45
C HIS A 84 -11.72 1.53 -5.54
N TRP A 85 -11.63 1.27 -4.23
CA TRP A 85 -12.58 1.83 -3.27
C TRP A 85 -12.53 3.38 -3.25
N LEU A 86 -11.32 3.94 -3.22
CA LEU A 86 -11.09 5.38 -3.26
C LEU A 86 -11.62 6.03 -4.55
N THR A 87 -11.45 5.37 -5.69
CA THR A 87 -11.87 5.86 -7.00
C THR A 87 -13.37 5.75 -7.21
N ARG A 88 -13.97 4.61 -6.87
CA ARG A 88 -15.36 4.29 -7.21
C ARG A 88 -16.36 4.81 -6.18
N TYR A 89 -16.02 4.70 -4.90
CA TYR A 89 -16.95 4.98 -3.80
C TYR A 89 -16.65 6.29 -3.08
N LYS A 90 -15.37 6.56 -2.75
CA LYS A 90 -15.00 7.84 -2.12
C LYS A 90 -14.86 8.98 -3.13
N GLN A 91 -14.54 8.65 -4.39
CA GLN A 91 -14.35 9.59 -5.49
C GLN A 91 -13.39 10.74 -5.12
N VAL A 92 -12.25 10.38 -4.51
CA VAL A 92 -11.20 11.36 -4.16
C VAL A 92 -10.63 11.99 -5.43
N GLU A 93 -10.02 13.17 -5.33
CA GLU A 93 -9.48 13.84 -6.52
C GLU A 93 -8.27 13.08 -7.10
N ARG A 94 -7.42 12.52 -6.23
CA ARG A 94 -6.20 11.82 -6.65
C ARG A 94 -5.81 10.70 -5.71
N VAL A 95 -5.37 9.59 -6.30
CA VAL A 95 -4.70 8.49 -5.60
C VAL A 95 -3.28 8.38 -6.16
N THR A 96 -2.28 8.24 -5.30
CA THR A 96 -0.90 7.97 -5.73
C THR A 96 -0.34 6.77 -4.98
N ALA A 97 -0.05 5.70 -5.71
CA ALA A 97 0.68 4.56 -5.16
C ALA A 97 2.16 4.93 -5.01
N ILE A 98 2.66 4.91 -3.78
CA ILE A 98 4.06 5.16 -3.46
C ILE A 98 4.78 3.82 -3.37
N VAL A 99 5.80 3.65 -4.21
CA VAL A 99 6.47 2.37 -4.42
C VAL A 99 7.97 2.54 -4.24
N ARG A 100 8.54 1.82 -3.27
CA ARG A 100 9.97 1.91 -2.97
C ARG A 100 10.87 1.38 -4.09
N ARG A 101 10.36 0.46 -4.92
CA ARG A 101 11.06 -0.13 -6.08
C ARG A 101 10.50 0.41 -7.39
N GLY A 102 11.01 -0.10 -8.51
CA GLY A 102 10.61 0.32 -9.83
C GLY A 102 9.29 -0.29 -10.30
N PRO A 103 8.82 0.14 -11.48
CA PRO A 103 7.66 -0.42 -12.15
C PRO A 103 7.79 -1.92 -12.46
N VAL A 104 8.99 -2.46 -12.68
CA VAL A 104 9.16 -3.89 -12.97
C VAL A 104 8.92 -4.76 -11.72
N GLU A 105 9.19 -4.25 -10.53
CA GLU A 105 9.07 -5.02 -9.28
C GLU A 105 7.71 -4.89 -8.56
N ARG A 106 6.68 -4.41 -9.27
CA ARG A 106 5.29 -4.39 -8.79
C ARG A 106 4.85 -5.80 -8.44
N LYS A 107 3.96 -5.91 -7.44
CA LYS A 107 3.52 -7.19 -6.88
C LYS A 107 2.03 -7.47 -7.06
N TYR A 108 1.28 -6.51 -7.60
CA TYR A 108 -0.10 -6.76 -7.98
C TYR A 108 -0.15 -7.64 -9.25
N ASN A 109 -1.22 -8.39 -9.40
CA ASN A 109 -1.52 -9.13 -10.63
C ASN A 109 -2.07 -8.15 -11.69
N PRO A 110 -1.53 -8.12 -12.93
CA PRO A 110 -1.99 -7.21 -13.98
C PRO A 110 -3.49 -7.23 -14.26
N LYS A 111 -4.20 -8.32 -13.93
CA LYS A 111 -5.67 -8.37 -14.07
C LYS A 111 -6.41 -7.50 -13.05
N GLU A 112 -5.86 -7.28 -11.87
CA GLU A 112 -6.50 -6.49 -10.81
C GLU A 112 -6.62 -5.02 -11.20
N ILE A 113 -5.66 -4.52 -11.99
CA ILE A 113 -5.63 -3.11 -12.42
C ILE A 113 -6.88 -2.72 -13.23
N ARG A 114 -7.61 -3.69 -13.80
CA ARG A 114 -8.85 -3.47 -14.57
C ARG A 114 -9.89 -2.67 -13.80
N SER A 115 -9.96 -2.85 -12.49
CA SER A 115 -10.88 -2.13 -11.60
C SER A 115 -10.62 -0.62 -11.53
N ILE A 116 -9.40 -0.17 -11.85
CA ILE A 116 -8.96 1.22 -11.74
C ILE A 116 -8.37 1.81 -13.02
N CYS A 117 -8.10 1.01 -14.05
CA CYS A 117 -7.32 1.49 -15.20
C CYS A 117 -8.01 2.57 -16.04
N ALA A 118 -9.34 2.70 -15.97
CA ALA A 118 -10.08 3.79 -16.61
C ALA A 118 -9.82 5.17 -15.97
N ASN A 119 -9.21 5.20 -14.78
CA ASN A 119 -8.89 6.40 -14.01
C ASN A 119 -7.39 6.71 -13.98
N MET A 120 -6.57 6.00 -14.76
CA MET A 120 -5.12 6.20 -14.79
C MET A 120 -4.76 7.58 -15.35
N ASP A 121 -3.96 8.32 -14.61
CA ASP A 121 -3.38 9.60 -15.00
C ASP A 121 -2.21 9.37 -15.95
N LEU A 122 -2.52 9.12 -17.23
CA LEU A 122 -1.50 8.81 -18.25
C LEU A 122 -0.45 9.91 -18.38
N GLU A 123 -0.84 11.18 -18.26
CA GLU A 123 0.10 12.31 -18.28
C GLU A 123 1.05 12.24 -17.08
N GLY A 124 0.51 12.06 -15.87
CA GLY A 124 1.30 11.89 -14.65
C GLY A 124 2.21 10.66 -14.69
N ILE A 125 1.75 9.56 -15.28
CA ILE A 125 2.54 8.34 -15.47
C ILE A 125 3.72 8.60 -16.43
N ASN A 126 3.50 9.28 -17.56
CA ASN A 126 4.58 9.62 -18.48
C ASN A 126 5.63 10.54 -17.81
N ALA A 127 5.18 11.52 -17.03
CA ALA A 127 6.06 12.39 -16.27
C ALA A 127 6.87 11.60 -15.21
N GLU A 128 6.24 10.64 -14.54
CA GLU A 128 6.91 9.76 -13.58
C GLU A 128 7.98 8.88 -14.25
N PHE A 129 7.67 8.27 -15.40
CA PHE A 129 8.64 7.47 -16.16
C PHE A 129 9.83 8.31 -16.64
N THR A 130 9.59 9.57 -17.00
CA THR A 130 10.65 10.53 -17.30
C THR A 130 11.54 10.78 -16.07
N ARG A 131 10.94 10.98 -14.90
CA ARG A 131 11.65 11.23 -13.62
C ARG A 131 12.54 10.06 -13.18
N ILE A 132 12.14 8.82 -13.46
CA ILE A 132 12.90 7.63 -13.06
C ILE A 132 13.79 7.06 -14.18
N LYS A 133 13.78 7.65 -15.38
CA LYS A 133 14.42 7.13 -16.60
C LYS A 133 15.85 6.64 -16.36
N ASP A 134 16.72 7.52 -15.87
CA ASP A 134 18.15 7.20 -15.69
C ASP A 134 18.38 6.10 -14.65
N ARG A 135 17.48 5.97 -13.67
CA ARG A 135 17.57 4.92 -12.64
C ARG A 135 17.15 3.55 -13.17
N LEU A 136 16.20 3.49 -14.11
CA LEU A 136 15.84 2.25 -14.79
C LEU A 136 17.00 1.77 -15.68
N ILE A 137 17.59 2.69 -16.46
CA ILE A 137 18.73 2.37 -17.35
C ILE A 137 19.91 1.79 -16.55
N LYS A 138 20.21 2.34 -15.37
CA LYS A 138 21.29 1.87 -14.50
C LYS A 138 21.17 0.40 -14.07
N VAL A 139 19.96 -0.15 -14.03
CA VAL A 139 19.72 -1.57 -13.72
C VAL A 139 19.35 -2.40 -14.96
N GLY A 140 19.64 -1.89 -16.16
CA GLY A 140 19.40 -2.59 -17.42
C GLY A 140 17.92 -2.68 -17.82
N GLN A 141 17.04 -1.88 -17.21
CA GLN A 141 15.63 -1.81 -17.56
C GLN A 141 15.43 -0.73 -18.63
N ASN A 142 14.93 -1.11 -19.81
CA ASN A 142 14.61 -0.18 -20.90
C ASN A 142 13.36 0.64 -20.55
N PRO A 143 13.46 1.97 -20.32
CA PRO A 143 12.34 2.79 -19.86
C PRO A 143 11.13 2.77 -20.78
N GLU A 144 11.37 2.83 -22.10
CA GLU A 144 10.32 2.85 -23.12
C GLU A 144 9.58 1.50 -23.19
N GLU A 145 10.30 0.38 -23.12
CA GLU A 145 9.69 -0.96 -23.07
C GLU A 145 8.90 -1.18 -21.78
N VAL A 146 9.45 -0.74 -20.63
CA VAL A 146 8.79 -0.89 -19.33
C VAL A 146 7.54 -0.01 -19.24
N LEU A 147 7.57 1.21 -19.78
CA LEU A 147 6.39 2.07 -19.87
C LEU A 147 5.32 1.41 -20.72
N LYS A 148 5.70 0.93 -21.90
CA LYS A 148 4.77 0.26 -22.81
C LYS A 148 4.13 -0.96 -22.14
N ALA A 149 4.94 -1.85 -21.56
CA ALA A 149 4.45 -3.04 -20.86
C ALA A 149 3.50 -2.69 -19.71
N PHE A 150 3.81 -1.63 -18.95
CA PHE A 150 2.94 -1.13 -17.90
C PHE A 150 1.60 -0.61 -18.43
N THR A 151 1.61 0.19 -19.49
CA THR A 151 0.37 0.74 -20.07
C THR A 151 -0.45 -0.31 -20.82
N ASP A 152 0.19 -1.35 -21.34
CA ASP A 152 -0.49 -2.50 -21.97
C ASP A 152 -1.36 -3.29 -20.96
N GLU A 153 -1.10 -3.14 -19.65
CA GLU A 153 -1.95 -3.70 -18.59
C GLU A 153 -3.33 -3.01 -18.53
N PHE A 154 -3.45 -1.77 -19.02
CA PHE A 154 -4.66 -0.94 -18.95
C PHE A 154 -5.68 -1.30 -20.03
N THR A 155 -6.02 -2.59 -20.09
CA THR A 155 -6.98 -3.14 -21.04
C THR A 155 -8.15 -3.78 -20.31
N LYS A 156 -9.33 -3.77 -20.94
CA LYS A 156 -10.57 -4.29 -20.32
C LYS A 156 -10.90 -3.61 -19.00
N CYS A 157 -10.70 -2.29 -18.94
CA CYS A 157 -11.02 -1.50 -17.77
C CYS A 157 -12.52 -1.55 -17.47
N GLU A 158 -12.85 -1.59 -16.19
CA GLU A 158 -14.21 -1.32 -15.75
C GLU A 158 -14.64 0.10 -16.15
N PRO A 159 -15.95 0.36 -16.27
CA PRO A 159 -16.44 1.69 -16.61
C PRO A 159 -15.94 2.75 -15.64
N LYS A 160 -15.48 3.88 -16.19
CA LYS A 160 -15.12 5.08 -15.42
C LYS A 160 -16.36 5.62 -14.72
N VAL A 161 -16.28 5.81 -13.40
CA VAL A 161 -17.40 6.30 -12.57
C VAL A 161 -17.07 7.55 -11.76
N SER A 162 -15.85 8.05 -11.85
CA SER A 162 -15.39 9.28 -11.19
C SER A 162 -14.26 9.93 -11.97
N GLU A 163 -13.92 11.17 -11.64
CA GLU A 163 -12.79 11.91 -12.21
C GLU A 163 -11.49 11.75 -11.40
N THR A 164 -11.45 10.77 -10.49
CA THR A 164 -10.25 10.44 -9.70
C THR A 164 -9.07 10.21 -10.64
N LYS A 165 -7.92 10.82 -10.34
CA LYS A 165 -6.66 10.56 -11.04
C LYS A 165 -5.83 9.54 -10.27
N MET A 166 -5.60 8.37 -10.86
CA MET A 166 -4.73 7.33 -10.29
C MET A 166 -3.32 7.43 -10.88
N GLY A 167 -2.32 7.58 -10.03
CA GLY A 167 -0.92 7.66 -10.43
C GLY A 167 0.00 6.83 -9.56
N PHE A 168 1.29 6.86 -9.91
CA PHE A 168 2.34 6.14 -9.22
C PHE A 168 3.51 7.07 -8.92
N ARG A 169 4.20 6.81 -7.81
CA ARG A 169 5.51 7.36 -7.48
C ARG A 169 6.44 6.19 -7.20
N PHE A 170 7.21 5.80 -8.21
CA PHE A 170 8.18 4.70 -8.13
C PHE A 170 9.51 5.17 -7.54
N LEU A 171 10.32 4.20 -7.12
CA LEU A 171 11.65 4.47 -6.57
C LEU A 171 11.62 5.55 -5.48
N ALA A 172 10.63 5.52 -4.60
CA ALA A 172 10.49 6.51 -3.53
C ALA A 172 9.96 5.87 -2.25
N SER A 173 10.50 6.28 -1.11
CA SER A 173 10.10 5.79 0.21
C SER A 173 9.65 6.95 1.11
N PRO A 174 8.52 6.84 1.82
CA PRO A 174 8.20 7.81 2.86
C PRO A 174 9.19 7.66 4.03
N LYS A 175 9.65 8.79 4.56
CA LYS A 175 10.54 8.87 5.72
C LYS A 175 9.85 9.38 6.96
N ARG A 176 8.91 10.30 6.76
CA ARG A 176 8.12 10.92 7.81
C ARG A 176 6.77 11.37 7.26
N ILE A 177 5.75 11.30 8.10
CA ILE A 177 4.47 11.93 7.85
C ILE A 177 4.57 13.40 8.28
N LEU A 178 4.28 14.31 7.37
CA LEU A 178 4.21 15.73 7.66
C LEU A 178 2.79 16.07 8.11
N VAL A 179 2.68 16.73 9.26
CA VAL A 179 1.39 17.10 9.86
C VAL A 179 1.21 18.61 9.96
N ASP A 180 -0.05 19.04 10.01
CA ASP A 180 -0.45 20.40 10.33
C ASP A 180 -0.50 20.65 11.86
N SER A 181 -0.95 21.84 12.26
CA SER A 181 -1.09 22.21 13.68
C SER A 181 -2.14 21.39 14.45
N ASN A 182 -3.02 20.67 13.75
CA ASN A 182 -4.07 19.82 14.33
C ASN A 182 -3.69 18.33 14.32
N ASN A 183 -2.42 18.01 14.07
CA ASN A 183 -1.92 16.65 13.94
C ASN A 183 -2.61 15.86 12.80
N ARG A 184 -2.97 16.55 11.71
CA ARG A 184 -3.53 15.95 10.50
C ARG A 184 -2.49 15.92 9.38
N VAL A 185 -2.49 14.86 8.58
CA VAL A 185 -1.62 14.72 7.42
C VAL A 185 -1.76 15.94 6.49
N ARG A 186 -0.61 16.55 6.15
CA ARG A 186 -0.47 17.55 5.07
C ARG A 186 0.47 17.09 3.95
N GLY A 187 1.22 16.01 4.18
CA GLY A 187 2.14 15.45 3.21
C GLY A 187 3.06 14.37 3.76
N LEU A 188 4.03 14.00 2.96
CA LEU A 188 5.10 13.05 3.26
C LEU A 188 6.44 13.73 3.03
N GLU A 189 7.39 13.53 3.94
CA GLU A 189 8.81 13.65 3.58
C GLU A 189 9.20 12.36 2.86
N MET A 190 9.60 12.50 1.60
CA MET A 190 9.95 11.41 0.72
C MET A 190 11.45 11.36 0.53
N GLU A 191 12.01 10.15 0.45
CA GLU A 191 13.36 9.92 -0.06
C GLU A 191 13.28 9.24 -1.41
N ASP A 192 14.04 9.75 -2.38
CA ASP A 192 14.23 9.10 -3.66
C ASP A 192 15.18 7.90 -3.53
N ASN A 193 14.86 6.80 -4.19
CA ASN A 193 15.63 5.56 -4.18
C ASN A 193 16.29 5.34 -5.54
N ARG A 194 17.32 4.49 -5.55
CA ARG A 194 17.79 3.74 -6.71
C ARG A 194 17.56 2.25 -6.50
N LEU A 195 17.73 1.47 -7.56
CA LEU A 195 17.76 0.01 -7.47
C LEU A 195 19.21 -0.46 -7.55
N ASP A 196 19.59 -1.35 -6.64
CA ASP A 196 20.86 -2.08 -6.68
C ASP A 196 20.55 -3.58 -6.94
N PRO A 197 21.33 -4.28 -7.78
CA PRO A 197 21.18 -5.71 -7.98
C PRO A 197 21.42 -6.50 -6.70
N LYS A 198 20.59 -7.52 -6.45
CA LYS A 198 20.72 -8.46 -5.33
C LYS A 198 20.38 -9.87 -5.81
N GLY A 199 21.35 -10.56 -6.40
CA GLY A 199 21.12 -11.86 -7.04
C GLY A 199 20.24 -11.70 -8.28
N GLU A 200 19.17 -12.50 -8.36
CA GLU A 200 18.14 -12.37 -9.42
C GLU A 200 17.13 -11.25 -9.15
N ASP A 201 17.16 -10.65 -7.96
CA ASP A 201 16.24 -9.60 -7.53
C ASP A 201 16.92 -8.22 -7.49
N THR A 202 16.14 -7.16 -7.28
CA THR A 202 16.62 -5.81 -6.99
C THR A 202 16.24 -5.37 -5.58
N VAL A 203 17.13 -4.59 -4.95
CA VAL A 203 16.89 -3.94 -3.66
C VAL A 203 16.82 -2.43 -3.85
N ALA A 204 15.87 -1.77 -3.16
CA ALA A 204 15.79 -0.32 -3.13
C ALA A 204 16.81 0.26 -2.14
N VAL A 205 17.59 1.23 -2.59
CA VAL A 205 18.59 1.95 -1.79
C VAL A 205 18.29 3.44 -1.84
N GLY A 206 18.14 4.07 -0.68
CA GLY A 206 17.86 5.50 -0.57
C GLY A 206 19.04 6.36 -1.04
N LEU A 207 18.74 7.46 -1.73
CA LEU A 207 19.72 8.40 -2.30
C LEU A 207 20.10 9.53 -1.33
N LYS A 208 19.46 9.62 -0.16
CA LYS A 208 19.54 10.73 0.78
C LYS A 208 19.12 12.08 0.18
N GLU A 209 18.29 12.02 -0.86
CA GLU A 209 17.64 13.17 -1.48
C GLU A 209 16.20 13.23 -0.98
N TYR A 210 15.90 14.25 -0.18
CA TYR A 210 14.61 14.40 0.50
C TYR A 210 13.77 15.51 -0.13
N TYR A 211 12.46 15.27 -0.24
CA TYR A 211 11.52 16.27 -0.75
C TYR A 211 10.15 16.12 -0.09
N GLU A 212 9.39 17.21 -0.01
CA GLU A 212 7.99 17.16 0.43
C GLU A 212 7.09 16.68 -0.71
N PHE A 213 6.22 15.72 -0.42
CA PHE A 213 5.15 15.26 -1.28
C PHE A 213 3.82 15.59 -0.63
N SER A 214 3.06 16.50 -1.23
CA SER A 214 1.75 16.92 -0.73
C SER A 214 0.74 15.78 -0.85
N CYS A 215 0.01 15.50 0.24
CA CYS A 215 -1.16 14.63 0.28
C CYS A 215 -1.93 14.88 1.58
N ASP A 216 -3.21 14.54 1.62
CA ASP A 216 -4.08 14.81 2.77
C ASP A 216 -4.39 13.54 3.58
N SER A 217 -4.02 12.37 3.05
CA SER A 217 -4.22 11.08 3.71
C SER A 217 -3.20 10.06 3.22
N VAL A 218 -2.85 9.12 4.10
CA VAL A 218 -1.87 8.06 3.83
C VAL A 218 -2.47 6.72 4.22
N VAL A 219 -2.42 5.76 3.31
CA VAL A 219 -2.85 4.38 3.57
C VAL A 219 -1.66 3.44 3.44
N PHE A 220 -1.29 2.75 4.52
CA PHE A 220 -0.18 1.80 4.51
C PHE A 220 -0.63 0.41 4.06
N ALA A 221 -0.21 -0.01 2.87
CA ALA A 221 -0.52 -1.30 2.24
C ALA A 221 0.75 -2.16 2.06
N VAL A 222 1.50 -2.37 3.14
CA VAL A 222 2.81 -3.06 3.14
C VAL A 222 2.78 -4.49 3.70
N GLY A 223 1.59 -5.08 3.78
CA GLY A 223 1.35 -6.46 4.21
C GLY A 223 1.15 -6.63 5.72
N ASP A 224 0.71 -7.82 6.08
CA ASP A 224 0.37 -8.19 7.46
C ASP A 224 1.47 -9.01 8.13
N ARG A 225 1.30 -9.25 9.43
CA ARG A 225 2.11 -10.15 10.24
C ARG A 225 1.22 -11.11 11.03
N VAL A 226 1.77 -12.23 11.44
CA VAL A 226 1.07 -13.13 12.38
C VAL A 226 0.90 -12.39 13.70
N ASP A 227 -0.22 -12.62 14.37
CA ASP A 227 -0.48 -12.05 15.69
C ASP A 227 0.30 -12.84 16.75
N GLU A 228 1.31 -12.19 17.32
CA GLU A 228 2.19 -12.74 18.35
C GLU A 228 1.44 -13.01 19.67
N THR A 229 0.28 -12.38 19.88
CA THR A 229 -0.49 -12.51 21.13
C THR A 229 -1.21 -13.86 21.25
N VAL A 230 -1.24 -14.66 20.18
CA VAL A 230 -1.84 -16.00 20.20
C VAL A 230 -1.08 -16.94 21.14
N GLY A 231 0.22 -16.70 21.39
CA GLY A 231 1.04 -17.55 22.25
C GLY A 231 1.64 -18.77 21.55
N LEU A 232 1.78 -18.70 20.22
CA LEU A 232 2.55 -19.67 19.43
C LEU A 232 4.03 -19.21 19.34
N PRO A 233 5.00 -20.13 19.27
CA PRO A 233 6.39 -19.77 19.01
C PRO A 233 6.52 -19.08 17.64
N TYR A 234 7.40 -18.07 17.56
CA TYR A 234 7.68 -17.27 16.36
C TYR A 234 9.16 -17.35 15.98
#